data_AF-A0A851AKE7-F1
#
_entry.id   AF-A0A851AKE7-F1
#
_cell.length_a   1.000
_cell.length_b   1.000
_cell.length_c   1.000
_cell.angle_alpha   90.00
_cell.angle_beta   90.00
_cell.angle_gamma   90.00
#
_symmetry.space_group_name_H-M   'P 1'
#
loop_
_entity.id
_entity.type
_entity.pdbx_description
1 polymer ?
#
loop_
_entity_poly.entity_id
_entity_poly.type
_entity_poly.pdbx_seq_one_letter_code
_entity_poly.pdbx_strand_id
1 'polypeptide(L)'
;MEVEFLETACACKAVICCRVTPLQKAQVVELVKKYKKAVTLAIGDGANDVSMIKTAHIGVGISGQEGIQAVLASDYSFSQFKFLQRLLLVHGRWSYLRMCKFLCYFFYKNFAFTMVHFWFGFFCGFSAQTVYDQYFITLYNIVYTSLPVLAMGVFDQ
;
A
#
# COMPACT_ATOMS: atom_id res chain seq x y z
N MET A 1 -4.90 -2.41 30.85
CA MET A 1 -3.42 -2.43 30.87
C MET A 1 -2.83 -2.23 29.48
N GLU A 2 -3.13 -3.06 28.46
CA GLU A 2 -2.57 -2.86 27.10
C GLU A 2 -2.94 -1.53 26.45
N VAL A 3 -4.22 -1.13 26.55
CA VAL A 3 -4.71 0.14 25.99
C VAL A 3 -4.06 1.35 26.69
N GLU A 4 -3.94 1.28 28.01
CA GLU A 4 -3.32 2.32 28.84
C GLU A 4 -1.82 2.47 28.56
N PHE A 5 -1.11 1.36 28.36
CA PHE A 5 0.27 1.36 27.86
C PHE A 5 0.36 2.04 26.49
N LEU A 6 -0.53 1.68 25.56
CA LEU A 6 -0.53 2.26 24.22
C LEU A 6 -0.85 3.76 24.22
N GLU A 7 -1.80 4.21 25.03
CA GLU A 7 -2.14 5.63 25.17
C GLU A 7 -0.95 6.42 25.71
N THR A 8 -0.29 5.90 26.75
CA THR A 8 0.93 6.50 27.30
C THR A 8 2.05 6.54 26.26
N ALA A 9 2.28 5.43 25.54
CA ALA A 9 3.27 5.34 24.49
C ALA A 9 3.02 6.33 23.33
N CYS A 10 1.76 6.56 22.96
CA CYS A 10 1.39 7.54 21.93
C CYS A 10 1.45 9.00 22.39
N ALA A 11 1.38 9.27 23.69
CA ALA A 11 1.62 10.60 24.25
C ALA A 11 3.12 10.97 24.23
N CYS A 12 4.01 9.97 24.19
CA CYS A 12 5.46 10.17 24.13
C CYS A 12 5.96 10.46 22.72
N LYS A 13 6.95 11.35 22.60
CA LYS A 13 7.63 11.64 21.31
C LYS A 13 8.49 10.46 20.82
N ALA A 14 9.06 9.70 21.74
CA ALA A 14 9.88 8.53 21.46
C ALA A 14 9.69 7.49 22.57
N VAL A 15 9.72 6.21 22.21
CA VAL A 15 9.57 5.08 23.12
C VAL A 15 10.70 4.09 22.85
N ILE A 16 11.36 3.62 23.91
CA ILE A 16 12.46 2.67 23.83
C ILE A 16 12.07 1.42 24.62
N CYS A 17 12.07 0.27 23.97
CA CYS A 17 11.82 -1.02 24.61
C CYS A 17 13.14 -1.77 24.77
N CYS A 18 13.52 -2.07 26.02
CA CYS A 18 14.79 -2.73 26.35
C CYS A 18 14.59 -4.21 26.69
N ARG A 19 15.57 -5.06 26.36
CA ARG A 19 15.58 -6.51 26.68
C ARG A 19 14.31 -7.25 26.26
N VAL A 20 13.84 -6.95 25.06
CA VAL A 20 12.59 -7.48 24.49
C VAL A 20 12.86 -8.78 23.75
N THR A 21 12.04 -9.80 23.98
CA THR A 21 12.13 -11.05 23.19
C THR A 21 11.60 -10.85 21.76
N PRO A 22 12.01 -11.68 20.78
CA PRO A 22 11.50 -11.60 19.40
C PRO A 22 9.96 -11.64 19.32
N LEU A 23 9.32 -12.39 20.20
CA LEU A 23 7.86 -12.47 20.27
C LEU A 23 7.26 -11.15 20.79
N GLN A 24 7.83 -10.59 21.85
CA GLN A 24 7.35 -9.32 22.41
C GLN A 24 7.52 -8.15 21.44
N LYS A 25 8.58 -8.14 20.61
CA LYS A 25 8.73 -7.14 19.53
C LYS A 25 7.54 -7.18 18.57
N ALA A 26 7.13 -8.38 18.15
CA ALA A 26 5.97 -8.56 17.27
C ALA A 26 4.66 -8.15 17.96
N GLN A 27 4.48 -8.51 19.24
CA GLN A 27 3.29 -8.13 20.02
C GLN A 27 3.12 -6.61 20.13
N VAL A 28 4.20 -5.86 20.29
CA VAL A 28 4.14 -4.39 20.31
C VAL A 28 3.66 -3.84 18.97
N VAL A 29 4.17 -4.36 17.85
CA VAL A 29 3.73 -3.94 16.50
C VAL A 29 2.26 -4.30 16.27
N GLU A 30 1.84 -5.49 16.68
CA GLU A 30 0.45 -5.95 16.58
C GLU A 30 -0.50 -5.07 17.41
N LEU A 31 -0.09 -4.70 18.62
CA LEU A 31 -0.86 -3.80 19.49
C LEU A 31 -1.09 -2.45 18.82
N VAL A 32 -0.04 -1.81 18.29
CA VAL A 32 -0.16 -0.53 17.58
C VAL A 32 -1.06 -0.67 16.34
N LYS A 33 -0.87 -1.73 15.56
CA LYS A 33 -1.64 -2.02 14.35
C LYS A 33 -3.14 -2.19 14.65
N LYS A 34 -3.47 -2.94 15.70
CA LYS A 34 -4.86 -3.23 16.09
C LYS A 34 -5.61 -1.99 16.57
N TYR A 35 -4.98 -1.16 17.40
CA TYR A 35 -5.69 -0.10 18.12
C TYR A 35 -5.56 1.29 17.46
N LYS A 36 -4.49 1.59 16.72
CA LYS A 36 -4.30 2.93 16.10
C LYS A 36 -4.69 3.00 14.64
N LYS A 37 -4.98 1.86 13.98
CA LYS A 37 -5.27 1.77 12.53
C LYS A 37 -4.26 2.52 11.67
N ALA A 38 -3.01 2.62 12.16
CA ALA A 38 -1.93 3.30 11.49
C ALA A 38 -1.13 2.30 10.66
N VAL A 39 -0.53 2.78 9.57
CA VAL A 39 0.44 1.99 8.81
C VAL A 39 1.71 1.87 9.63
N THR A 40 2.11 0.64 9.92
CA THR A 40 3.29 0.31 10.72
C THR A 40 4.41 -0.21 9.82
N LEU A 41 5.62 0.29 10.06
CA LEU A 41 6.82 -0.15 9.37
C LEU A 41 7.82 -0.70 10.39
N ALA A 42 8.34 -1.89 10.13
CA ALA A 42 9.35 -2.54 10.96
C ALA A 42 10.64 -2.74 10.17
N ILE A 43 11.76 -2.47 10.83
CA ILE A 43 13.11 -2.62 10.26
C ILE A 43 13.91 -3.55 11.16
N GLY A 44 14.67 -4.47 10.56
CA GLY A 44 15.61 -5.32 11.29
C GLY A 44 16.67 -5.92 10.36
N ASP A 45 17.75 -6.40 10.95
CA ASP A 45 18.90 -7.01 10.29
C ASP A 45 19.08 -8.50 10.64
N GLY A 46 18.61 -8.91 11.82
CA GLY A 46 18.80 -10.26 12.34
C GLY A 46 17.57 -11.17 12.34
N ALA A 47 17.80 -12.44 12.66
CA ALA A 47 16.76 -13.46 12.87
C ALA A 47 15.72 -13.05 13.93
N ASN A 48 16.17 -12.29 14.94
CA ASN A 48 15.35 -11.83 16.06
C ASN A 48 14.27 -10.83 15.67
N ASP A 49 14.38 -10.22 14.49
CA ASP A 49 13.43 -9.22 13.99
C ASP A 49 12.47 -9.79 12.95
N VAL A 50 12.65 -11.03 12.52
CA VAL A 50 11.80 -11.67 11.50
C VAL A 50 10.32 -11.69 11.90
N SER A 51 10.02 -11.98 13.16
CA SER A 51 8.64 -11.95 13.69
C SER A 51 8.07 -10.53 13.63
N MET A 52 8.84 -9.53 14.07
CA MET A 52 8.45 -8.13 14.05
C MET A 52 8.21 -7.60 12.63
N ILE A 53 9.11 -7.92 11.69
CA ILE A 53 9.05 -7.55 10.28
C ILE A 53 7.78 -8.11 9.63
N LYS A 54 7.47 -9.39 9.86
CA LYS A 54 6.28 -10.04 9.29
C LYS A 54 4.97 -9.52 9.86
N THR A 55 4.95 -9.06 11.11
CA THR A 55 3.74 -8.55 11.75
C THR A 55 3.38 -7.13 11.28
N ALA A 56 4.37 -6.33 10.90
CA ALA A 56 4.18 -4.97 10.38
C ALA A 56 3.41 -4.96 9.04
N HIS A 57 2.95 -3.77 8.62
CA HIS A 57 2.37 -3.63 7.28
C HIS A 57 3.44 -3.55 6.19
N ILE A 58 4.59 -2.98 6.54
CA ILE A 58 5.74 -2.86 5.65
C ILE A 58 6.96 -3.37 6.42
N GLY A 59 7.54 -4.45 5.94
CA GLY A 59 8.74 -5.05 6.47
C GLY A 59 9.98 -4.61 5.71
N VAL A 60 11.03 -4.19 6.41
CA VAL A 60 12.29 -3.74 5.80
C VAL A 60 13.48 -4.49 6.41
N GLY A 61 14.23 -5.19 5.57
CA GLY A 61 15.41 -5.94 5.96
C GLY A 61 16.69 -5.18 5.67
N ILE A 62 17.55 -5.02 6.67
CA ILE A 62 18.90 -4.49 6.47
C ILE A 62 19.84 -5.67 6.18
N SER A 63 20.52 -5.61 5.04
CA SER A 63 21.53 -6.62 4.69
C SER A 63 22.81 -6.37 5.52
N GLY A 64 22.99 -7.18 6.56
CA GLY A 64 24.11 -7.13 7.49
C GLY A 64 24.92 -8.42 7.55
N GLN A 65 25.93 -8.46 8.42
CA GLN A 65 26.79 -9.63 8.63
C GLN A 65 26.12 -10.70 9.51
N GLU A 66 25.03 -10.38 10.21
CA GLU A 66 24.33 -11.30 11.14
C GLU A 66 23.43 -12.32 10.43
N GLY A 67 23.31 -12.26 9.10
CA GLY A 67 22.63 -13.23 8.28
C GLY A 67 21.56 -12.63 7.36
N ILE A 68 21.09 -13.45 6.41
CA ILE A 68 20.14 -13.03 5.37
C ILE A 68 18.67 -13.22 5.77
N GLN A 69 18.38 -13.66 7.00
CA GLN A 69 17.02 -14.08 7.38
C GLN A 69 16.04 -12.91 7.44
N ALA A 70 16.44 -11.75 7.97
CA ALA A 70 15.61 -10.54 7.98
C ALA A 70 15.31 -10.06 6.56
N VAL A 71 16.31 -10.09 5.67
CA VAL A 71 16.21 -9.72 4.26
C VAL A 71 15.19 -10.60 3.53
N LEU A 72 15.29 -11.93 3.70
CA LEU A 72 14.38 -12.88 3.08
C LEU A 72 12.94 -12.79 3.60
N ALA A 73 12.75 -12.30 4.82
CA ALA A 73 11.44 -12.13 5.43
C ALA A 73 10.80 -10.75 5.19
N SER A 74 11.54 -9.81 4.57
CA SER A 74 11.13 -8.42 4.40
C SER A 74 10.57 -8.12 3.00
N ASP A 75 9.70 -7.11 2.89
CA ASP A 75 9.15 -6.64 1.61
C ASP A 75 10.20 -5.84 0.81
N TYR A 76 11.00 -5.03 1.53
CA TYR A 76 12.09 -4.26 0.96
C TYR A 76 13.39 -4.58 1.68
N SER A 77 14.50 -4.61 0.94
CA SER A 77 15.81 -4.75 1.55
C SER A 77 16.82 -3.77 1.00
N PHE A 78 17.72 -3.31 1.87
CA PHE A 78 18.84 -2.46 1.52
C PHE A 78 20.00 -2.65 2.49
N SER A 79 21.21 -2.22 2.11
CA SER A 79 22.42 -2.47 2.90
C SER A 79 22.61 -1.53 4.10
N GLN A 80 22.04 -0.32 4.06
CA GLN A 80 22.28 0.70 5.09
C GLN A 80 21.01 1.47 5.44
N PHE A 81 20.83 1.77 6.72
CA PHE A 81 19.66 2.51 7.23
C PHE A 81 19.42 3.86 6.53
N LYS A 82 20.47 4.55 6.06
CA LYS A 82 20.36 5.84 5.35
C LYS A 82 19.45 5.79 4.11
N PHE A 83 19.29 4.64 3.48
CA PHE A 83 18.43 4.49 2.30
C PHE A 83 16.93 4.51 2.65
N LEU A 84 16.56 4.29 3.91
CA LEU A 84 15.18 4.35 4.38
C LEU A 84 14.55 5.72 4.11
N GLN A 85 15.31 6.80 4.32
CA GLN A 85 14.81 8.15 4.08
C GLN A 85 14.38 8.34 2.62
N ARG A 86 15.18 7.85 1.67
CA ARG A 86 14.87 7.92 0.23
C ARG A 86 13.73 6.97 -0.15
N LEU A 87 13.64 5.80 0.48
CA LEU A 87 12.53 4.87 0.26
C LEU A 87 11.21 5.52 0.66
N LEU A 88 11.12 6.11 1.85
CA LEU A 88 9.87 6.68 2.37
C LEU A 88 9.51 8.01 1.72
N LEU A 89 10.44 8.97 1.70
CA LEU A 89 10.11 10.35 1.30
C LEU A 89 9.98 10.52 -0.22
N VAL A 90 10.70 9.72 -1.01
CA VAL A 90 10.66 9.81 -2.48
C VAL A 90 9.76 8.72 -3.02
N HIS A 91 10.14 7.45 -2.87
CA HIS A 91 9.44 6.34 -3.51
C HIS A 91 8.05 6.11 -2.90
N GLY A 92 7.95 6.17 -1.57
CA GLY A 92 6.69 6.02 -0.83
C GLY A 92 5.68 7.09 -1.22
N ARG A 93 6.09 8.38 -1.17
CA ARG A 93 5.22 9.50 -1.56
C ARG A 93 4.79 9.42 -3.03
N TRP A 94 5.72 9.18 -3.95
CA TRP A 94 5.40 9.06 -5.38
C TRP A 94 4.50 7.86 -5.66
N SER A 95 4.74 6.71 -5.04
CA SER A 95 3.90 5.53 -5.22
C SER A 95 2.48 5.77 -4.71
N TYR A 96 2.35 6.41 -3.54
CA TYR A 96 1.04 6.78 -2.97
C TYR A 96 0.26 7.71 -3.91
N LEU A 97 0.88 8.82 -4.34
CA LEU A 97 0.21 9.78 -5.23
C LEU A 97 -0.16 9.18 -6.58
N ARG A 98 0.75 8.38 -7.19
CA ARG A 98 0.47 7.66 -8.44
C ARG A 98 -0.71 6.71 -8.31
N MET A 99 -0.75 5.93 -7.23
CA MET A 99 -1.85 4.99 -6.99
C MET A 99 -3.19 5.73 -6.78
N CYS A 100 -3.20 6.82 -6.02
CA CYS A 100 -4.41 7.64 -5.84
C CYS A 100 -4.93 8.18 -7.18
N LYS A 101 -4.07 8.80 -7.99
CA LYS A 101 -4.46 9.34 -9.30
C LYS A 101 -4.92 8.21 -10.24
N PHE A 102 -4.19 7.09 -10.27
CA PHE A 102 -4.53 5.91 -11.05
C PHE A 102 -5.95 5.40 -10.71
N LEU A 103 -6.26 5.22 -9.43
CA LEU A 103 -7.57 4.74 -8.98
C LEU A 103 -8.67 5.73 -9.33
N CYS A 104 -8.49 7.03 -9.05
CA CYS A 104 -9.47 8.06 -9.41
C CYS A 104 -9.75 8.09 -10.92
N TYR A 105 -8.70 8.03 -11.75
CA TYR A 105 -8.86 8.01 -13.20
C TYR A 105 -9.53 6.71 -13.68
N PHE A 106 -9.17 5.57 -13.09
CA PHE A 106 -9.76 4.27 -13.43
C PHE A 106 -11.26 4.24 -13.13
N PHE A 107 -11.69 4.77 -11.98
CA PHE A 107 -13.12 4.89 -11.69
C PHE A 107 -13.81 5.88 -12.60
N TYR A 108 -13.21 7.06 -12.82
CA TYR A 108 -13.76 8.09 -13.70
C TYR A 108 -14.04 7.56 -15.12
N LYS A 109 -13.06 6.90 -15.75
CA LYS A 109 -13.23 6.42 -17.14
C LYS A 109 -14.33 5.36 -17.28
N ASN A 110 -14.45 4.47 -16.28
CA ASN A 110 -15.46 3.42 -16.29
C ASN A 110 -16.84 4.01 -16.02
N PHE A 111 -16.94 4.91 -15.04
CA PHE A 111 -18.20 5.55 -14.70
C PHE A 111 -18.72 6.41 -15.86
N ALA A 112 -17.86 7.21 -16.49
CA ALA A 112 -18.21 8.00 -17.66
C ALA A 112 -18.71 7.13 -18.81
N PHE A 113 -18.05 5.99 -19.07
CA PHE A 113 -18.46 5.04 -20.10
C PHE A 113 -19.84 4.42 -19.81
N THR A 114 -20.06 3.92 -18.59
CA THR A 114 -21.35 3.35 -18.19
C THR A 114 -22.47 4.38 -18.15
N MET A 115 -22.18 5.63 -17.79
CA MET A 115 -23.17 6.71 -17.73
C MET A 115 -23.82 6.98 -19.09
N VAL A 116 -23.09 6.83 -20.20
CA VAL A 116 -23.66 6.96 -21.56
C VAL A 116 -24.73 5.90 -21.82
N HIS A 117 -24.45 4.64 -21.44
CA HIS A 117 -25.42 3.56 -21.56
C HIS A 117 -26.64 3.78 -20.66
N PHE A 118 -26.43 4.26 -19.44
CA PHE A 118 -27.51 4.60 -18.52
C PHE A 118 -28.41 5.69 -19.09
N TRP A 119 -27.83 6.76 -19.66
CA TRP A 119 -28.60 7.84 -20.28
C TRP A 119 -29.38 7.38 -21.51
N PHE A 120 -28.76 6.56 -22.36
CA PHE A 120 -29.44 5.96 -23.51
C PHE A 120 -30.63 5.07 -23.09
N GLY A 121 -30.52 4.38 -21.96
CA GLY A 121 -31.59 3.58 -21.38
C GLY A 121 -32.92 4.33 -21.26
N PHE A 122 -32.89 5.63 -20.94
CA PHE A 122 -34.11 6.45 -20.87
C PHE A 122 -34.77 6.65 -22.25
N PHE A 123 -33.99 6.76 -23.33
CA PHE A 123 -34.52 6.95 -24.68
C PHE A 123 -35.09 5.68 -25.30
N CYS A 124 -34.54 4.50 -24.96
CA CYS A 124 -34.97 3.21 -25.49
C CYS A 124 -35.87 2.43 -24.51
N GLY A 125 -36.41 3.09 -23.49
CA GLY A 125 -37.38 2.51 -22.54
C GLY A 125 -36.81 1.34 -21.73
N PHE A 126 -35.50 1.35 -21.45
CA PHE A 126 -34.78 0.26 -20.77
C PHE A 126 -34.87 -1.11 -21.45
N SER A 127 -35.01 -1.15 -22.77
CA SER A 127 -35.02 -2.38 -23.59
C SER A 127 -33.66 -3.11 -23.69
N ALA A 128 -32.67 -2.73 -22.88
CA ALA A 128 -31.31 -3.28 -22.83
C ALA A 128 -30.51 -3.21 -24.15
N GLN A 129 -30.87 -2.30 -25.05
CA GLN A 129 -30.11 -2.06 -26.28
C GLN A 129 -28.78 -1.36 -25.99
N THR A 130 -27.71 -1.76 -26.68
CA THR A 130 -26.38 -1.17 -26.53
C THR A 130 -26.19 0.03 -27.47
N VAL A 131 -25.66 1.14 -26.94
CA VAL A 131 -25.28 2.32 -27.73
C VAL A 131 -24.10 2.04 -28.64
N TYR A 132 -23.10 1.34 -28.10
CA TYR A 132 -21.87 1.00 -28.78
C TYR A 132 -21.90 -0.45 -29.25
N ASP A 133 -21.08 -0.73 -30.27
CA ASP A 133 -20.85 -2.08 -30.75
C ASP A 133 -20.17 -2.96 -29.67
N GLN A 134 -20.46 -4.25 -29.68
CA GLN A 134 -20.00 -5.20 -28.67
C GLN A 134 -18.46 -5.29 -28.60
N TYR A 135 -17.78 -5.17 -29.75
CA TYR A 135 -16.32 -5.14 -29.79
C TYR A 135 -15.78 -3.87 -29.13
N PHE A 136 -16.42 -2.71 -29.34
CA PHE A 136 -15.99 -1.46 -28.73
C PHE A 136 -16.12 -1.51 -27.20
N ILE A 137 -17.24 -2.03 -26.68
CA ILE A 137 -17.47 -2.20 -25.24
C ILE A 137 -16.36 -3.07 -24.62
N THR A 138 -15.99 -4.15 -25.30
CA THR A 138 -14.97 -5.09 -24.83
C THR A 138 -13.56 -4.48 -24.87
N LEU A 139 -13.23 -3.76 -25.95
CA LEU A 139 -11.89 -3.20 -26.17
C LEU A 139 -11.64 -1.88 -25.44
N TYR A 140 -12.69 -1.18 -25.00
CA TYR A 140 -12.58 0.13 -24.35
C TYR A 140 -11.63 0.12 -23.14
N ASN A 141 -11.80 -0.85 -22.24
CA ASN A 141 -10.99 -0.93 -21.03
C ASN A 141 -9.60 -1.52 -21.26
N ILE A 142 -9.45 -2.43 -22.23
CA ILE A 142 -8.24 -3.22 -22.45
C ILE A 142 -7.26 -2.52 -23.39
N VAL A 143 -7.76 -1.92 -24.48
CA VAL A 143 -6.92 -1.37 -25.55
C VAL A 143 -6.98 0.14 -25.54
N TYR A 144 -8.18 0.73 -25.59
CA TYR A 144 -8.31 2.16 -25.86
C TYR A 144 -7.95 3.04 -24.65
N THR A 145 -8.20 2.58 -23.43
CA THR A 145 -8.03 3.39 -22.22
C THR A 145 -7.09 2.80 -21.17
N SER A 146 -6.45 1.66 -21.43
CA SER A 146 -5.48 1.07 -20.48
C SER A 146 -4.16 1.83 -20.48
N LEU A 147 -3.63 2.13 -21.67
CA LEU A 147 -2.29 2.67 -21.85
C LEU A 147 -2.10 4.07 -21.24
N PRO A 148 -3.02 5.05 -21.39
CA PRO A 148 -2.87 6.35 -20.75
C PRO A 148 -2.88 6.26 -19.22
N VAL A 149 -3.67 5.34 -18.67
CA VAL A 149 -3.82 5.14 -17.22
C VAL A 149 -2.58 4.50 -16.63
N LEU A 150 -2.02 3.51 -17.34
CA LEU A 150 -0.76 2.88 -16.98
C LEU A 150 0.41 3.87 -17.10
N ALA A 151 0.46 4.67 -18.17
CA ALA A 151 1.52 5.66 -18.37
C ALA A 151 1.52 6.69 -17.22
N MET A 152 0.36 7.23 -16.86
CA MET A 152 0.24 8.14 -15.72
C MET A 152 0.56 7.43 -14.39
N GLY A 153 0.10 6.19 -14.19
CA GLY A 153 0.37 5.44 -12.97
C GLY A 153 1.84 5.03 -12.76
N VAL A 154 2.66 5.03 -13.81
CA VAL A 154 4.07 4.61 -13.74
C VAL A 154 5.02 5.81 -13.78
N PHE A 155 4.83 6.74 -14.72
CA PHE A 155 5.82 7.76 -15.05
C PHE A 155 5.59 9.11 -14.35
N ASP A 156 4.42 9.33 -13.76
CA ASP A 156 4.11 10.60 -13.07
C ASP A 156 4.92 10.75 -11.77
N GLN A 157 5.36 11.98 -11.45
CA GLN A 157 6.23 12.30 -10.30
C GLN A 157 5.62 13.38 -9.40
#